data_AF-T0Z7F1-F1
#
_entry.id   AF-T0Z7F1-F1
#
_cell.length_a   1.000
_cell.length_b   1.000
_cell.length_c   1.000
_cell.angle_alpha   90.00
_cell.angle_beta   90.00
_cell.angle_gamma   90.00
#
_symmetry.space_group_name_H-M   'P 1'
#
loop_
_entity.id
_entity.type
_entity.pdbx_description
1 polymer ?
#
loop_
_entity_poly.entity_id
_entity_poly.type
_entity_poly.pdbx_seq_one_letter_code
_entity_poly.pdbx_strand_id
1 'polypeptide(L)' 'MTVTHEKIAANNSARKIKIPDACIGLGIKSMTPYEMLRTERVRFVLGA' A
#
# COMPACT_ATOMS: atom_id res chain seq x y z
N MET A 1 -10.29 -12.41 15.50
CA MET A 1 -8.94 -12.57 14.90
C MET A 1 -8.28 -11.20 14.86
N THR A 2 -7.16 -11.03 15.55
CA THR A 2 -6.41 -9.77 15.61
C THR A 2 -5.34 -9.79 14.53
N VAL A 3 -5.41 -8.86 13.58
CA VAL A 3 -4.37 -8.64 12.58
C VAL A 3 -3.33 -7.70 13.19
N THR A 4 -2.16 -8.22 13.56
CA THR A 4 -1.02 -7.39 13.95
C THR A 4 -0.25 -6.99 12.71
N HIS A 5 -0.54 -5.80 12.17
CA HIS A 5 0.35 -5.18 11.19
C HIS A 5 1.59 -4.70 11.91
N GLU A 6 2.73 -5.31 11.61
CA GLU A 6 4.03 -4.86 12.09
C GLU A 6 4.23 -3.39 11.72
N LYS A 7 4.19 -2.53 12.73
CA LYS A 7 4.45 -1.11 12.56
C LYS A 7 5.96 -0.99 12.40
N ILE A 8 6.45 -0.96 11.16
CA ILE A 8 7.82 -0.54 10.88
C ILE A 8 7.93 0.91 11.36
N ALA A 9 8.43 1.05 12.59
CA ALA A 9 8.80 2.29 13.23
C ALA A 9 9.77 3.01 12.29
N ALA A 10 9.55 4.32 12.13
CA ALA A 10 10.21 5.21 11.20
C ALA A 10 11.70 4.87 11.00
N ASN A 11 11.99 4.13 9.92
CA ASN A 11 13.34 3.94 9.46
C ASN A 11 13.67 5.20 8.65
N ASN A 12 14.25 6.22 9.30
CA ASN A 12 14.65 7.50 8.72
C ASN A 12 15.80 7.37 7.68
N SER A 13 15.97 6.21 7.05
CA SER A 13 16.88 6.08 5.92
C SER A 13 16.20 6.61 4.66
N ALA A 14 16.82 7.58 3.98
CA ALA A 14 16.34 8.08 2.69
C ALA A 14 16.27 6.99 1.60
N ARG A 15 16.89 5.82 1.84
CA ARG A 15 16.80 4.63 0.98
C ARG A 15 15.53 3.81 1.18
N LYS A 16 14.74 4.06 2.23
CA LYS A 16 13.49 3.34 2.52
C LYS A 16 12.39 4.36 2.80
N ILE A 17 11.66 4.74 1.75
CA ILE A 17 10.49 5.62 1.85
C ILE A 17 9.21 4.79 1.87
N LYS A 18 8.24 5.17 2.70
CA LYS A 18 6.90 4.58 2.65
C LYS A 18 6.18 5.15 1.43
N ILE A 19 5.58 4.30 0.61
CA ILE A 19 4.80 4.73 -0.56
C ILE A 19 3.75 5.80 -0.20
N PRO A 20 2.98 5.67 0.91
CA PRO A 20 2.04 6.72 1.31
C PRO A 20 2.70 8.09 1.53
N ASP A 21 3.87 8.13 2.16
CA ASP A 21 4.58 9.39 2.46
C ASP A 21 5.03 10.08 1.16
N ALA A 22 5.49 9.30 0.17
CA ALA A 22 5.86 9.80 -1.16
C ALA A 22 4.64 10.36 -1.92
N CYS A 23 3.51 9.64 -1.89
CA CYS A 23 2.27 10.06 -2.55
C CYS A 23 1.74 11.39 -1.99
N ILE A 24 1.78 11.58 -0.67
CA ILE A 24 1.35 12.82 0.00
C ILE A 24 2.15 14.02 -0.51
N GLY A 25 3.48 13.90 -0.60
CA GLY A 25 4.35 14.97 -1.08
C GLY A 25 4.12 15.36 -2.54
N LEU A 26 3.52 14.48 -3.34
CA LEU A 26 3.20 14.70 -4.75
C LEU A 26 1.73 15.07 -4.99
N GLY A 27 0.90 15.15 -3.94
CA GLY A 27 -0.55 15.38 -4.08
C GLY A 27 -1.29 14.22 -4.73
N ILE A 28 -0.69 13.01 -4.74
CA ILE A 28 -1.28 11.82 -5.34
C ILE A 28 -2.07 11.07 -4.27
N LYS A 29 -3.30 10.66 -4.59
CA LYS A 29 -4.08 9.79 -3.71
C LYS A 29 -3.45 8.40 -3.67
N SER A 30 -2.87 8.03 -2.53
CA SER A 30 -2.50 6.64 -2.25
C SER A 30 -3.77 5.80 -2.08
N MET A 31 -3.79 4.59 -2.63
CA MET A 31 -4.87 3.61 -2.46
C MET A 31 -4.31 2.31 -1.89
N THR A 32 -5.10 1.63 -1.06
CA THR A 32 -4.76 0.30 -0.60
C THR A 32 -4.91 -0.73 -1.72
N PRO A 33 -4.22 -1.88 -1.67
CA PRO A 33 -4.43 -2.95 -2.64
C PRO A 33 -5.90 -3.37 -2.75
N TYR A 34 -6.62 -3.43 -1.62
CA TYR A 34 -8.04 -3.76 -1.60
C TYR A 34 -8.92 -2.73 -2.36
N GLU A 35 -8.66 -1.44 -2.16
CA GLU A 35 -9.37 -0.38 -2.88
C GLU A 35 -9.09 -0.41 -4.38
N MET A 36 -7.84 -0.67 -4.78
CA MET A 36 -7.46 -0.85 -6.17
C MET A 36 -8.26 -2.00 -6.79
N LEU A 37 -8.27 -3.17 -6.14
CA LEU A 37 -8.97 -4.36 -6.64
C LEU A 37 -10.47 -4.12 -6.85
N ARG A 38 -11.12 -3.39 -5.93
CA ARG A 38 -12.54 -3.05 -6.05
C ARG A 38 -12.81 -2.00 -7.12
N THR A 39 -11.98 -0.97 -7.21
CA THR A 39 -12.12 0.11 -8.20
C THR A 39 -11.97 -0.42 -9.62
N GLU A 40 -10.93 -1.23 -9.84
CA GLU A 40 -10.59 -1.80 -11.15
C GLU A 40 -11.39 -3.07 -11.50
N ARG A 41 -12.29 -3.52 -10.60
CA ARG A 41 -13.13 -4.72 -10.77
C ARG A 41 -12.33 -5.95 -11.23
N VAL A 42 -11.17 -6.14 -10.60
CA VAL A 42 -10.17 -7.10 -11.04
C VAL A 42 -10.69 -8.53 -10.81
N ARG A 43 -10.49 -9.42 -11.79
CA ARG A 43 -10.80 -10.84 -11.67
C ARG A 43 -9.52 -11.62 -11.43
N PHE A 44 -9.47 -12.36 -10.32
CA PHE A 44 -8.38 -13.31 -10.08
C PHE A 44 -8.53 -14.51 -11.00
N VAL A 45 -7.46 -14.87 -11.69
CA VAL A 45 -7.37 -16.13 -12.44
C VAL A 45 -6.59 -17.12 -11.58
N LEU A 46 -7.08 -18.36 -11.50
CA LEU A 46 -6.33 -19.45 -10.87
C LEU A 46 -5.14 -19.77 -11.78
N GLY A 47 -3.93 -19.79 -11.22
CA GLY A 47 -2.72 -20.14 -11.95
C GLY A 47 -2.73 -21.60 -12.40
N ALA A 48 -2.04 -21.88 -13.50
CA ALA A 48 -1.82 -23.23 -14.02
C ALA A 48 -0.74 -23.98 -13.23
#